data_AF-A0A359ID81-F1
#
_entry.id   AF-A0A359ID81-F1
#
_cell.length_a   1.000
_cell.length_b   1.000
_cell.length_c   1.000
_cell.angle_alpha   90.00
_cell.angle_beta   90.00
_cell.angle_gamma   90.00
#
_symmetry.space_group_name_H-M   'P 1'
#
loop_
_entity.id
_entity.type
_entity.pdbx_description
1 polymer ?
#
loop_
_entity_poly.entity_id
_entity_poly.type
_entity_poly.pdbx_seq_one_letter_code
_entity_poly.pdbx_strand_id
1 'polypeptide(L)'
;MIKVIKNMKQLKWLFLLLSVVLSGHTAHASSQVSFMKPGFMMRVPSSSVEESPYLFRTGFASDLYGIEDFRMSQGVFFDMDIINSLNVGLSVILPYDVISMSTADVEYGFHLTKRVMAYGDISMAVGLWDFVLRNIDGEMQVDNQDFSIFAVISTEKMVGETGFNTYMGVGSGGLSRGFSNNDTTTSIGFFAGFLFKTGMMADRGGIHLIGEFDGGGLNLGMQIPLSTEYRLNLGISQLQWLPNFGKDNESDLPAISMGLTLAIPRAMPKQTTRRSGISAFTDGDGGRQAAETEYGVKLDSLLREADATIIGLRDSLRISVQTVDDLNNTIAQLRQQKSVLEDSLQSVKLQQHVMQQNINLALKHLSRSLRYFYAGDYIQALNEVDIAIQLNPNLSLAYARRGSIYYKMGDIQRATINWNLALQIDPGYDDVRNILNVLQETRSRTGSFMNDN
;
A
#
# COMPACT_ATOMS: atom_id res chain seq x y z
N MET A 1 -50.28 -0.36 16.77
CA MET A 1 -50.12 1.02 16.26
C MET A 1 -49.34 1.98 17.19
N ILE A 2 -49.00 1.61 18.44
CA ILE A 2 -48.25 2.50 19.36
C ILE A 2 -46.73 2.19 19.44
N LYS A 3 -46.26 1.09 18.82
CA LYS A 3 -44.83 0.72 18.80
C LYS A 3 -44.00 1.28 17.64
N VAL A 4 -44.63 1.93 16.66
CA VAL A 4 -43.96 2.55 15.48
C VAL A 4 -43.54 4.00 15.75
N ILE A 5 -44.17 4.67 16.72
CA ILE A 5 -43.96 6.11 16.97
C ILE A 5 -42.70 6.37 17.82
N LYS A 6 -42.13 5.36 18.49
CA LYS A 6 -40.97 5.53 19.38
C LYS A 6 -39.62 5.60 18.66
N ASN A 7 -39.52 5.09 17.42
CA ASN A 7 -38.28 5.11 16.64
C ASN A 7 -38.10 6.36 15.76
N MET A 8 -39.12 7.23 15.65
CA MET A 8 -39.01 8.49 14.87
C MET A 8 -38.27 9.62 15.60
N LYS A 9 -38.01 9.50 16.91
CA LYS A 9 -37.30 10.54 17.67
C LYS A 9 -35.78 10.40 17.61
N GLN A 10 -35.23 9.20 17.40
CA GLN A 10 -33.79 9.00 17.21
C GLN A 10 -33.33 9.35 15.79
N LEU A 11 -34.22 9.21 14.79
CA LEU A 11 -33.93 9.61 13.41
C LEU A 11 -33.84 11.14 13.22
N LYS A 12 -34.57 11.91 14.06
CA LYS A 12 -34.51 13.38 14.04
C LYS A 12 -33.20 13.94 14.59
N TRP A 13 -32.55 13.26 15.53
CA TRP A 13 -31.24 13.69 16.05
C TRP A 13 -30.09 13.35 15.10
N LEU A 14 -30.25 12.34 14.24
CA LEU A 14 -29.28 12.04 13.17
C LEU A 14 -29.34 13.09 12.05
N PHE A 15 -30.52 13.64 11.76
CA PHE A 15 -30.72 14.70 10.76
C PHE A 15 -30.30 16.09 11.25
N LEU A 16 -30.38 16.35 12.56
CA LEU A 16 -30.11 17.67 13.16
C LEU A 16 -28.62 17.89 13.48
N LEU A 17 -27.83 16.82 13.49
CA LEU A 17 -26.35 16.90 13.56
C LEU A 17 -25.71 17.16 12.17
N LEU A 18 -26.51 17.10 11.10
CA LEU A 18 -26.08 17.36 9.72
C LEU A 18 -26.23 18.84 9.29
N SER A 19 -26.84 19.70 10.13
CA SER A 19 -27.27 21.05 9.72
C SER A 19 -26.51 22.20 10.39
N VAL A 20 -25.24 22.01 10.75
CA VAL A 20 -24.39 23.12 11.20
C VAL A 20 -23.02 22.99 10.56
N VAL A 21 -22.77 23.73 9.48
CA VAL A 21 -21.75 24.79 9.39
C VAL A 21 -22.10 25.63 8.16
N LEU A 22 -22.10 26.94 8.36
CA LEU A 22 -22.46 27.98 7.41
C LEU A 22 -21.30 28.33 6.45
N SER A 23 -21.73 28.82 5.29
CA SER A 23 -21.18 29.89 4.45
C SER A 23 -20.14 29.57 3.38
N GLY A 24 -20.64 29.62 2.14
CA GLY A 24 -20.15 30.53 1.11
C GLY A 24 -19.12 29.94 0.15
N HIS A 25 -19.55 29.68 -1.09
CA HIS A 25 -19.00 30.17 -2.36
C HIS A 25 -19.37 29.21 -3.48
N THR A 26 -19.86 29.75 -4.59
CA THR A 26 -20.10 29.03 -5.84
C THR A 26 -18.76 28.69 -6.48
N ALA A 27 -18.39 27.41 -6.54
CA ALA A 27 -17.26 26.96 -7.35
C ALA A 27 -17.46 25.51 -7.83
N HIS A 28 -16.99 25.27 -9.05
CA HIS A 28 -17.17 24.07 -9.85
C HIS A 28 -16.45 22.86 -9.23
N ALA A 29 -17.17 22.04 -8.46
CA ALA A 29 -16.68 20.72 -8.08
C ALA A 29 -16.72 19.76 -9.29
N SER A 30 -15.67 18.96 -9.48
CA SER A 30 -15.65 17.92 -10.51
C SER A 30 -16.59 16.76 -10.11
N SER A 31 -17.87 16.89 -10.48
CA SER A 31 -19.02 16.07 -10.08
C SER A 31 -19.08 14.64 -10.62
N GLN A 32 -17.96 14.10 -11.13
CA GLN A 32 -18.01 12.85 -11.88
C GLN A 32 -16.93 11.87 -11.42
N VAL A 33 -17.39 10.82 -10.73
CA VAL A 33 -16.61 9.62 -10.44
C VAL A 33 -16.83 8.61 -11.55
N SER A 34 -15.75 8.09 -12.11
CA SER A 34 -15.79 7.13 -13.22
C SER A 34 -16.43 5.80 -12.80
N PHE A 35 -17.08 5.12 -13.75
CA PHE A 35 -17.76 3.83 -13.56
C PHE A 35 -18.98 3.85 -12.62
N MET A 36 -19.50 5.03 -12.23
CA MET A 36 -20.69 5.15 -11.36
C MET A 36 -22.02 5.16 -12.11
N LYS A 37 -21.98 5.13 -13.44
CA LYS A 37 -23.18 5.27 -14.28
C LYS A 37 -23.54 3.94 -14.96
N PRO A 38 -24.80 3.76 -15.38
CA PRO A 38 -25.22 2.53 -16.03
C PRO A 38 -24.43 2.21 -17.30
N GLY A 39 -24.29 0.92 -17.59
CA GLY A 39 -23.57 0.45 -18.77
C GLY A 39 -22.08 0.22 -18.54
N PHE A 40 -21.33 0.02 -19.63
CA PHE A 40 -19.96 -0.51 -19.56
C PHE A 40 -18.87 0.54 -19.73
N MET A 41 -19.25 1.76 -20.11
CA MET A 41 -18.32 2.88 -20.33
C MET A 41 -17.94 3.56 -19.01
N MET A 42 -16.98 4.48 -19.04
CA MET A 42 -16.50 5.15 -17.83
C MET A 42 -17.45 6.27 -17.41
N ARG A 43 -17.78 7.19 -18.32
CA ARG A 43 -18.57 8.39 -18.02
C ARG A 43 -19.68 8.66 -19.03
N VAL A 44 -19.56 8.10 -20.24
CA VAL A 44 -20.53 8.30 -21.33
C VAL A 44 -21.64 7.26 -21.34
N PRO A 45 -22.84 7.60 -21.86
CA PRO A 45 -23.89 6.62 -22.07
C PRO A 45 -23.49 5.54 -23.08
N SER A 46 -24.07 4.36 -22.92
CA SER A 46 -23.91 3.24 -23.85
C SER A 46 -25.25 2.57 -24.15
N SER A 47 -25.30 1.80 -25.23
CA SER A 47 -26.42 0.93 -25.60
C SER A 47 -25.90 -0.45 -25.96
N SER A 48 -26.73 -1.47 -25.95
CA SER A 48 -26.35 -2.80 -26.39
C SER A 48 -27.44 -3.43 -27.23
N VAL A 49 -27.09 -4.29 -28.17
CA VAL A 49 -28.05 -5.03 -29.00
C VAL A 49 -28.79 -6.05 -28.14
N GLU A 50 -28.06 -6.73 -27.26
CA GLU A 50 -28.61 -7.75 -26.37
C GLU A 50 -29.14 -7.15 -25.07
N GLU A 51 -30.13 -7.79 -24.45
CA GLU A 51 -30.47 -7.44 -23.07
C GLU A 51 -29.31 -7.81 -22.15
N SER A 52 -29.06 -6.97 -21.15
CA SER A 52 -28.04 -7.25 -20.15
C SER A 52 -28.28 -8.63 -19.54
N PRO A 53 -27.26 -9.49 -19.47
CA PRO A 53 -27.37 -10.78 -18.81
C PRO A 53 -27.54 -10.63 -17.29
N TYR A 54 -27.43 -9.40 -16.76
CA TYR A 54 -27.49 -9.08 -15.35
C TYR A 54 -28.86 -8.50 -14.98
N LEU A 55 -29.42 -8.96 -13.86
CA LEU A 55 -30.64 -8.44 -13.26
C LEU A 55 -30.39 -7.02 -12.78
N PHE A 56 -29.34 -6.87 -11.99
CA PHE A 56 -28.86 -5.58 -11.53
C PHE A 56 -27.34 -5.62 -11.33
N ARG A 57 -26.77 -4.44 -11.24
CA ARG A 57 -25.38 -4.18 -10.93
C ARG A 57 -25.29 -3.20 -9.78
N THR A 58 -24.24 -3.33 -8.99
CA THR A 58 -23.92 -2.38 -7.94
C THR A 58 -22.43 -2.37 -7.72
N GLY A 59 -21.90 -1.29 -7.16
CA GLY A 59 -20.48 -1.20 -6.90
C GLY A 59 -20.09 0.12 -6.25
N PHE A 60 -18.79 0.26 -6.07
CA PHE A 60 -18.17 1.50 -5.62
C PHE A 60 -17.01 1.84 -6.55
N ALA A 61 -16.67 3.13 -6.64
CA ALA A 61 -15.45 3.59 -7.25
C ALA A 61 -14.92 4.83 -6.56
N SER A 62 -13.65 5.08 -6.81
CA SER A 62 -12.90 6.24 -6.35
C SER A 62 -12.09 6.82 -7.49
N ASP A 63 -12.15 8.14 -7.62
CA ASP A 63 -11.32 8.91 -8.55
C ASP A 63 -10.33 9.73 -7.73
N LEU A 64 -9.04 9.41 -7.88
CA LEU A 64 -7.93 10.09 -7.23
C LEU A 64 -7.39 11.18 -8.17
N TYR A 65 -7.31 12.41 -7.68
CA TYR A 65 -6.82 13.59 -8.44
C TYR A 65 -5.40 14.00 -8.04
N GLY A 66 -4.92 13.58 -6.87
CA GLY A 66 -3.56 13.86 -6.39
C GLY A 66 -3.19 13.07 -5.14
N ILE A 67 -1.89 12.73 -5.01
CA ILE A 67 -1.38 11.85 -3.94
C ILE A 67 -0.96 12.64 -2.70
N GLU A 68 -0.37 13.83 -2.85
CA GLU A 68 0.25 14.57 -1.73
C GLU A 68 -0.75 14.91 -0.62
N ASP A 69 -1.94 15.39 -0.99
CA ASP A 69 -3.03 15.71 -0.06
C ASP A 69 -4.19 14.68 -0.08
N PHE A 70 -3.97 13.53 -0.71
CA PHE A 70 -4.95 12.45 -0.89
C PHE A 70 -6.32 12.96 -1.36
N ARG A 71 -6.32 13.60 -2.54
CA ARG A 71 -7.49 14.28 -3.12
C ARG A 71 -8.32 13.30 -3.91
N MET A 72 -9.46 12.88 -3.38
CA MET A 72 -10.22 11.76 -3.92
C MET A 72 -11.73 11.96 -3.80
N SER A 73 -12.45 11.72 -4.88
CA SER A 73 -13.90 11.57 -4.88
C SER A 73 -14.26 10.10 -4.79
N GLN A 74 -15.35 9.76 -4.10
CA GLN A 74 -15.81 8.38 -3.97
C GLN A 74 -17.31 8.28 -4.26
N GLY A 75 -17.76 7.13 -4.71
CA GLY A 75 -19.18 6.91 -4.94
C GLY A 75 -19.60 5.45 -4.87
N VAL A 76 -20.91 5.27 -4.75
CA VAL A 76 -21.59 3.98 -4.87
C VAL A 76 -22.70 4.10 -5.90
N PHE A 77 -22.97 3.02 -6.62
CA PHE A 77 -24.03 3.00 -7.62
C PHE A 77 -24.84 1.72 -7.58
N PHE A 78 -26.03 1.81 -8.15
CA PHE A 78 -26.94 0.71 -8.40
C PHE A 78 -27.61 0.93 -9.76
N ASP A 79 -27.58 -0.05 -10.64
CA ASP A 79 -28.32 -0.01 -11.90
C ASP A 79 -29.04 -1.33 -12.18
N MET A 80 -30.20 -1.26 -12.81
CA MET A 80 -31.08 -2.40 -13.04
C MET A 80 -31.81 -2.23 -14.37
N ASP A 81 -31.78 -3.24 -15.24
CA ASP A 81 -32.69 -3.25 -16.38
C ASP A 81 -34.05 -3.84 -16.00
N ILE A 82 -35.06 -3.01 -16.18
CA ILE A 82 -36.47 -3.28 -16.07
C ILE A 82 -36.96 -3.87 -17.41
N ILE A 83 -38.13 -4.49 -17.37
CA ILE A 83 -38.85 -5.02 -18.54
C ILE A 83 -38.92 -3.97 -19.67
N ASN A 84 -38.86 -4.44 -20.92
CA ASN A 84 -38.86 -3.63 -22.15
C ASN A 84 -37.56 -2.85 -22.40
N SER A 85 -36.39 -3.34 -22.01
CA SER A 85 -35.11 -2.67 -22.30
C SER A 85 -35.00 -1.24 -21.73
N LEU A 86 -35.61 -1.03 -20.56
CA LEU A 86 -35.49 0.21 -19.78
C LEU A 86 -34.49 -0.02 -18.65
N ASN A 87 -33.40 0.74 -18.60
CA ASN A 87 -32.43 0.71 -17.52
C ASN A 87 -32.64 1.92 -16.59
N VAL A 88 -32.63 1.67 -15.29
CA VAL A 88 -32.67 2.69 -14.25
C VAL A 88 -31.39 2.61 -13.43
N GLY A 89 -30.75 3.75 -13.23
CA GLY A 89 -29.53 3.89 -12.43
C GLY A 89 -29.68 4.92 -11.32
N LEU A 90 -29.04 4.62 -10.20
CA LEU A 90 -28.89 5.51 -9.05
C LEU A 90 -27.41 5.55 -8.67
N SER A 91 -26.92 6.74 -8.35
CA SER A 91 -25.55 6.93 -7.86
C SER A 91 -25.53 7.90 -6.68
N VAL A 92 -24.68 7.64 -5.70
CA VAL A 92 -24.38 8.58 -4.62
C VAL A 92 -22.90 8.85 -4.65
N ILE A 93 -22.52 10.12 -4.79
CA ILE A 93 -21.14 10.56 -4.94
C ILE A 93 -20.82 11.54 -3.81
N LEU A 94 -19.64 11.35 -3.23
CA LEU A 94 -18.97 12.29 -2.33
C LEU A 94 -17.89 12.99 -3.16
N PRO A 95 -18.20 14.14 -3.76
CA PRO A 95 -17.23 14.87 -4.56
C PRO A 95 -16.17 15.52 -3.67
N TYR A 96 -14.95 15.53 -4.16
CA TYR A 96 -13.90 16.37 -3.63
C TYR A 96 -13.88 17.69 -4.40
N ASP A 97 -14.04 18.80 -3.69
CA ASP A 97 -13.87 20.12 -4.27
C ASP A 97 -12.39 20.49 -4.20
N VAL A 98 -11.78 20.56 -5.38
CA VAL A 98 -10.34 20.83 -5.52
C VAL A 98 -10.01 22.30 -5.29
N ILE A 99 -11.00 23.20 -5.37
CA ILE A 99 -10.81 24.65 -5.18
C ILE A 99 -10.90 24.98 -3.68
N SER A 100 -11.92 24.47 -2.98
CA SER A 100 -12.04 24.66 -1.52
C SER A 100 -11.20 23.68 -0.70
N MET A 101 -10.55 22.71 -1.34
CA MET A 101 -9.79 21.62 -0.72
C MET A 101 -10.59 20.89 0.37
N SER A 102 -11.89 20.72 0.15
CA SER A 102 -12.81 20.14 1.13
C SER A 102 -13.74 19.10 0.50
N THR A 103 -14.30 18.23 1.33
CA THR A 103 -15.38 17.33 0.89
C THR A 103 -16.61 18.18 0.64
N ALA A 104 -17.04 18.25 -0.62
CA ALA A 104 -18.21 18.99 -1.02
C ALA A 104 -19.51 18.22 -0.71
N ASP A 105 -20.63 18.87 -1.00
CA ASP A 105 -21.96 18.34 -0.75
C ASP A 105 -22.22 17.02 -1.47
N VAL A 106 -22.93 16.12 -0.80
CA VAL A 106 -23.30 14.81 -1.36
C VAL A 106 -24.15 14.98 -2.61
N GLU A 107 -23.78 14.27 -3.67
CA GLU A 107 -24.49 14.26 -4.95
C GLU A 107 -25.30 12.98 -5.10
N TYR A 108 -26.58 13.11 -5.44
CA TYR A 108 -27.46 12.00 -5.77
C TYR A 108 -27.79 12.05 -7.25
N GLY A 109 -27.27 11.09 -8.02
CA GLY A 109 -27.51 10.97 -9.44
C GLY A 109 -28.63 9.97 -9.75
N PHE A 110 -29.50 10.35 -10.68
CA PHE A 110 -30.50 9.48 -11.29
C PHE A 110 -30.29 9.39 -12.80
N HIS A 111 -30.36 8.16 -13.32
CA HIS A 111 -30.12 7.83 -14.72
C HIS A 111 -31.26 6.97 -15.26
N LEU A 112 -31.71 7.27 -16.47
CA LEU A 112 -32.78 6.53 -17.13
C LEU A 112 -32.41 6.32 -18.59
N THR A 113 -32.20 5.08 -19.00
CA THR A 113 -31.84 4.75 -20.38
C THR A 113 -32.88 3.83 -20.99
N LYS A 114 -33.40 4.18 -22.16
CA LYS A 114 -34.32 3.35 -22.92
C LYS A 114 -33.70 2.98 -24.25
N ARG A 115 -33.51 1.68 -24.49
CA ARG A 115 -33.21 1.20 -25.83
C ARG A 115 -34.46 1.32 -26.69
N VAL A 116 -34.36 2.09 -27.77
CA VAL A 116 -35.46 2.37 -28.69
C VAL A 116 -35.38 1.53 -29.96
N MET A 117 -34.18 1.06 -30.32
CA MET A 117 -33.97 0.22 -31.48
C MET A 117 -32.84 -0.78 -31.23
N ALA A 118 -33.01 -2.00 -31.74
CA ALA A 118 -31.96 -3.00 -31.88
C ALA A 118 -32.20 -3.74 -33.20
N TYR A 119 -31.26 -3.66 -34.12
CA TYR A 119 -31.36 -4.32 -35.42
C TYR A 119 -29.98 -4.76 -35.92
N GLY A 120 -29.83 -6.07 -36.15
CA GLY A 120 -28.54 -6.66 -36.50
C GLY A 120 -27.52 -6.37 -35.40
N ASP A 121 -26.39 -5.79 -35.79
CA ASP A 121 -25.29 -5.43 -34.89
C ASP A 121 -25.42 -3.99 -34.35
N ILE A 122 -26.53 -3.29 -34.63
CA ILE A 122 -26.72 -1.88 -34.28
C ILE A 122 -27.81 -1.74 -33.21
N SER A 123 -27.58 -0.90 -32.21
CA SER A 123 -28.61 -0.49 -31.26
C SER A 123 -28.63 1.02 -31.05
N MET A 124 -29.79 1.55 -30.67
CA MET A 124 -29.97 2.95 -30.33
C MET A 124 -30.68 3.07 -28.99
N ALA A 125 -30.17 3.95 -28.13
CA ALA A 125 -30.81 4.31 -26.88
C ALA A 125 -30.93 5.82 -26.74
N VAL A 126 -31.96 6.23 -26.00
CA VAL A 126 -32.17 7.60 -25.56
C VAL A 126 -32.42 7.60 -24.07
N GLY A 127 -32.11 8.69 -23.39
CA GLY A 127 -32.25 8.71 -21.95
C GLY A 127 -31.99 10.03 -21.27
N LEU A 128 -32.19 10.00 -19.97
CA LEU A 128 -31.79 11.01 -19.00
C LEU A 128 -30.50 10.53 -18.33
N TRP A 129 -29.54 11.42 -18.22
CA TRP A 129 -28.21 11.18 -17.68
C TRP A 129 -27.88 12.30 -16.71
N ASP A 130 -27.28 11.96 -15.58
CA ASP A 130 -26.85 12.94 -14.57
C ASP A 130 -27.98 13.89 -14.10
N PHE A 131 -29.17 13.38 -13.79
CA PHE A 131 -30.11 14.17 -12.96
C PHE A 131 -29.56 14.19 -11.54
N VAL A 132 -28.81 15.24 -11.20
CA VAL A 132 -28.08 15.35 -9.93
C VAL A 132 -28.84 16.27 -8.97
N LEU A 133 -29.08 15.76 -7.75
CA LEU A 133 -29.50 16.56 -6.62
C LEU A 133 -28.29 16.80 -5.72
N ARG A 134 -28.03 18.07 -5.39
CA ARG A 134 -27.00 18.47 -4.42
C ARG A 134 -27.66 18.97 -3.15
N ASN A 135 -27.05 18.63 -2.01
CA ASN A 135 -27.47 19.17 -0.74
C ASN A 135 -26.69 20.46 -0.45
N ILE A 136 -27.19 21.61 -0.90
CA ILE A 136 -26.51 22.90 -0.69
C ILE A 136 -27.12 23.56 0.54
N ASP A 137 -26.29 23.83 1.56
CA ASP A 137 -26.70 24.49 2.81
C ASP A 137 -27.88 23.81 3.56
N GLY A 138 -28.04 22.50 3.42
CA GLY A 138 -29.11 21.72 4.06
C GLY A 138 -30.42 21.68 3.26
N GLU A 139 -30.46 22.28 2.08
CA GLU A 139 -31.57 22.18 1.13
C GLU A 139 -31.16 21.35 -0.09
N MET A 140 -32.05 20.43 -0.49
CA MET A 140 -31.87 19.66 -1.72
C MET A 140 -32.20 20.55 -2.92
N GLN A 141 -31.17 20.91 -3.70
CA GLN A 141 -31.31 21.68 -4.93
C GLN A 141 -31.01 20.79 -6.15
N VAL A 142 -31.75 21.03 -7.24
CA VAL A 142 -31.49 20.37 -8.52
C VAL A 142 -30.33 21.08 -9.21
N ASP A 143 -29.27 20.33 -9.54
CA ASP A 143 -28.22 20.87 -10.40
C ASP A 143 -28.69 20.85 -11.86
N ASN A 144 -29.12 22.02 -12.33
CA ASN A 144 -29.60 22.19 -13.70
C ASN A 144 -28.48 22.21 -14.74
N GLN A 145 -27.20 22.31 -14.37
CA GLN A 145 -26.09 22.33 -15.32
C GLN A 145 -25.69 20.92 -15.77
N ASP A 146 -25.80 19.94 -14.88
CA ASP A 146 -25.39 18.56 -15.14
C ASP A 146 -26.51 17.72 -15.77
N PHE A 147 -27.77 18.17 -15.68
CA PHE A 147 -28.89 17.48 -16.32
C PHE A 147 -28.69 17.30 -17.83
N SER A 148 -28.60 16.05 -18.25
CA SER A 148 -28.24 15.69 -19.61
C SER A 148 -29.32 14.80 -20.23
N ILE A 149 -29.80 15.17 -21.41
CA ILE A 149 -30.58 14.28 -22.27
C ILE A 149 -29.64 13.79 -23.35
N PHE A 150 -29.70 12.50 -23.70
CA PHE A 150 -28.81 11.93 -24.70
C PHE A 150 -29.52 11.03 -25.70
N ALA A 151 -28.85 10.85 -26.83
CA ALA A 151 -29.09 9.79 -27.79
C ALA A 151 -27.76 9.14 -28.15
N VAL A 152 -27.70 7.82 -28.14
CA VAL A 152 -26.50 7.05 -28.49
C VAL A 152 -26.85 5.96 -29.47
N ILE A 153 -26.00 5.80 -30.48
CA ILE A 153 -25.99 4.66 -31.40
C ILE A 153 -24.77 3.83 -31.05
N SER A 154 -24.96 2.52 -31.02
CA SER A 154 -23.87 1.57 -30.83
C SER A 154 -23.84 0.54 -31.94
N THR A 155 -22.65 0.01 -32.19
CA THR A 155 -22.43 -1.14 -33.07
C THR A 155 -21.63 -2.17 -32.30
N GLU A 156 -22.07 -3.43 -32.31
CA GLU A 156 -21.47 -4.53 -31.55
C GLU A 156 -21.09 -5.66 -32.50
N LYS A 157 -19.79 -5.99 -32.55
CA LYS A 157 -19.30 -7.09 -33.40
C LYS A 157 -18.52 -8.09 -32.57
N MET A 158 -18.97 -9.34 -32.57
CA MET A 158 -18.32 -10.46 -31.89
C MET A 158 -17.66 -11.39 -32.91
N VAL A 159 -16.40 -11.77 -32.65
CA VAL A 159 -15.65 -12.77 -33.43
C VAL A 159 -15.04 -13.77 -32.45
N GLY A 160 -15.68 -14.94 -32.32
CA GLY A 160 -15.32 -15.93 -31.31
C GLY A 160 -15.51 -15.37 -29.89
N GLU A 161 -14.45 -15.38 -29.10
CA GLU A 161 -14.47 -14.86 -27.71
C GLU A 161 -14.10 -13.37 -27.60
N THR A 162 -13.71 -12.75 -28.73
CA THR A 162 -13.32 -11.34 -28.80
C THR A 162 -14.49 -10.51 -29.33
N GLY A 163 -14.69 -9.32 -28.77
CA GLY A 163 -15.75 -8.40 -29.16
C GLY A 163 -15.23 -6.97 -29.35
N PHE A 164 -15.81 -6.25 -30.29
CA PHE A 164 -15.54 -4.84 -30.48
C PHE A 164 -16.86 -4.07 -30.60
N ASN A 165 -17.07 -3.17 -29.66
CA ASN A 165 -18.24 -2.33 -29.58
C ASN A 165 -17.82 -0.88 -29.79
N THR A 166 -18.59 -0.13 -30.57
CA THR A 166 -18.39 1.32 -30.75
C THR A 166 -19.65 2.06 -30.35
N TYR A 167 -19.47 3.21 -29.73
CA TYR A 167 -20.52 4.09 -29.24
C TYR A 167 -20.31 5.48 -29.83
N MET A 168 -21.37 6.08 -30.38
CA MET A 168 -21.37 7.45 -30.84
C MET A 168 -22.70 8.09 -30.47
N GLY A 169 -22.65 9.27 -29.86
CA GLY A 169 -23.86 9.90 -29.38
C GLY A 169 -23.75 11.41 -29.25
N VAL A 170 -24.90 11.99 -28.96
CA VAL A 170 -25.09 13.41 -28.68
C VAL A 170 -25.77 13.57 -27.34
N GLY A 171 -25.45 14.65 -26.63
CA GLY A 171 -26.10 14.97 -25.37
C GLY A 171 -26.05 16.45 -25.02
N SER A 172 -26.96 16.87 -24.14
CA SER A 172 -26.96 18.22 -23.55
C SER A 172 -26.27 18.23 -22.18
N GLY A 173 -26.09 19.42 -21.59
CA GLY A 173 -25.70 19.58 -20.19
C GLY A 173 -24.29 19.07 -19.89
N GLY A 174 -24.16 18.16 -18.92
CA GLY A 174 -22.88 17.51 -18.57
C GLY A 174 -22.20 16.78 -19.74
N LEU A 175 -22.96 16.37 -20.77
CA LEU A 175 -22.43 15.76 -22.01
C LEU A 175 -22.07 16.77 -23.11
N SER A 176 -22.25 18.07 -22.87
CA SER A 176 -21.90 19.15 -23.80
C SER A 176 -20.77 20.07 -23.34
N ARG A 177 -20.13 19.75 -22.20
CA ARG A 177 -19.14 20.60 -21.51
C ARG A 177 -18.05 21.18 -22.43
N GLY A 178 -17.40 20.38 -23.28
CA GLY A 178 -16.35 20.89 -24.18
C GLY A 178 -16.85 21.66 -25.41
N PHE A 179 -18.17 21.74 -25.62
CA PHE A 179 -18.80 22.45 -26.74
C PHE A 179 -19.67 23.63 -26.29
N SER A 180 -19.76 23.88 -24.97
CA SER A 180 -20.56 24.96 -24.42
C SER A 180 -19.77 26.27 -24.44
N ASN A 181 -20.20 27.22 -25.27
CA ASN A 181 -19.78 28.62 -25.13
C ASN A 181 -20.58 29.28 -24.00
N ASN A 182 -20.00 30.25 -23.30
CA ASN A 182 -20.58 30.99 -22.15
C ASN A 182 -21.94 31.71 -22.41
N ASP A 183 -22.56 31.52 -23.58
CA ASP A 183 -23.90 32.01 -23.87
C ASP A 183 -24.94 30.95 -23.52
N THR A 184 -26.01 31.39 -22.88
CA THR A 184 -27.13 30.65 -22.24
C THR A 184 -27.97 29.74 -23.15
N THR A 185 -27.46 29.34 -24.31
CA THR A 185 -28.09 28.36 -25.20
C THR A 185 -27.66 26.95 -24.81
N THR A 186 -28.63 26.04 -24.64
CA THR A 186 -28.38 24.60 -24.43
C THR A 186 -27.51 24.06 -25.56
N SER A 187 -26.22 23.88 -25.28
CA SER A 187 -25.26 23.33 -26.24
C SER A 187 -25.49 21.82 -26.36
N ILE A 188 -25.40 21.29 -27.59
CA ILE A 188 -25.40 19.85 -27.85
C ILE A 188 -23.94 19.45 -28.04
N GLY A 189 -23.45 18.55 -27.19
CA GLY A 189 -22.14 17.94 -27.31
C GLY A 189 -22.20 16.60 -28.01
N PHE A 190 -21.02 16.14 -28.42
CA PHE A 190 -20.80 14.83 -29.01
C PHE A 190 -19.89 14.02 -28.09
N PHE A 191 -20.21 12.74 -27.96
CA PHE A 191 -19.35 11.78 -27.29
C PHE A 191 -19.17 10.55 -28.17
N ALA A 192 -18.04 9.88 -28.01
CA ALA A 192 -17.73 8.67 -28.72
C ALA A 192 -16.93 7.73 -27.84
N GLY A 193 -16.96 6.44 -28.13
CA GLY A 193 -16.11 5.50 -27.44
C GLY A 193 -16.08 4.14 -28.10
N PHE A 194 -15.20 3.30 -27.62
CA PHE A 194 -15.14 1.90 -27.98
C PHE A 194 -14.91 1.05 -26.74
N LEU A 195 -15.39 -0.18 -26.81
CA LEU A 195 -15.10 -1.24 -25.86
C LEU A 195 -14.58 -2.44 -26.64
N PHE A 196 -13.35 -2.81 -26.38
CA PHE A 196 -12.74 -4.03 -26.90
C PHE A 196 -12.73 -5.10 -25.82
N LYS A 197 -13.54 -6.13 -26.00
CA LYS A 197 -13.55 -7.34 -25.18
C LYS A 197 -12.50 -8.30 -25.71
N THR A 198 -11.49 -8.58 -24.91
CA THR A 198 -10.43 -9.56 -25.23
C THR A 198 -10.92 -11.00 -25.01
N GLY A 199 -10.28 -11.97 -25.68
CA GLY A 199 -10.46 -13.39 -25.38
C GLY A 199 -9.75 -13.86 -24.10
N MET A 200 -8.99 -13.00 -23.42
CA MET A 200 -8.36 -13.36 -22.15
C MET A 200 -9.41 -13.42 -21.04
N MET A 201 -9.41 -14.49 -20.25
CA MET A 201 -10.43 -14.75 -19.23
C MET A 201 -11.86 -14.83 -19.82
N ALA A 202 -11.99 -15.38 -21.03
CA ALA A 202 -13.27 -15.49 -21.74
C ALA A 202 -14.33 -16.30 -20.95
N ASP A 203 -13.89 -17.31 -20.20
CA ASP A 203 -14.68 -18.09 -19.25
C ASP A 203 -15.35 -17.24 -18.17
N ARG A 204 -14.73 -16.10 -17.81
CA ARG A 204 -15.22 -15.13 -16.82
C ARG A 204 -15.77 -13.85 -17.46
N GLY A 205 -16.00 -13.86 -18.77
CA GLY A 205 -16.60 -12.75 -19.50
C GLY A 205 -15.61 -11.76 -20.14
N GLY A 206 -14.32 -12.05 -20.15
CA GLY A 206 -13.28 -11.31 -20.88
C GLY A 206 -12.82 -10.02 -20.20
N ILE A 207 -11.53 -9.66 -20.40
CA ILE A 207 -11.03 -8.31 -20.05
C ILE A 207 -11.61 -7.31 -21.05
N HIS A 208 -12.19 -6.21 -20.56
CA HIS A 208 -12.66 -5.11 -21.39
C HIS A 208 -11.63 -3.98 -21.39
N LEU A 209 -11.25 -3.50 -22.57
CA LEU A 209 -10.49 -2.27 -22.77
C LEU A 209 -11.44 -1.21 -23.30
N ILE A 210 -11.44 -0.03 -22.67
CA ILE A 210 -12.39 1.04 -22.93
C ILE A 210 -11.60 2.28 -23.36
N GLY A 211 -12.01 2.88 -24.46
CA GLY A 211 -11.57 4.21 -24.85
C GLY A 211 -12.77 5.10 -25.06
N GLU A 212 -12.73 6.31 -24.54
CA GLU A 212 -13.89 7.19 -24.45
C GLU A 212 -13.48 8.64 -24.69
N PHE A 213 -14.33 9.38 -25.39
CA PHE A 213 -14.33 10.82 -25.50
C PHE A 213 -15.68 11.31 -25.00
N ASP A 214 -15.70 12.02 -23.88
CA ASP A 214 -16.92 12.47 -23.19
C ASP A 214 -17.40 13.87 -23.61
N GLY A 215 -16.76 14.44 -24.62
CA GLY A 215 -17.01 15.79 -25.10
C GLY A 215 -16.05 16.83 -24.50
N GLY A 216 -15.50 16.59 -23.30
CA GLY A 216 -14.50 17.45 -22.66
C GLY A 216 -13.08 16.88 -22.70
N GLY A 217 -12.93 15.56 -22.79
CA GLY A 217 -11.63 14.91 -22.73
C GLY A 217 -11.61 13.45 -23.15
N LEU A 218 -10.39 12.90 -23.19
CA LEU A 218 -10.14 11.49 -23.49
C LEU A 218 -10.00 10.68 -22.19
N ASN A 219 -10.73 9.58 -22.10
CA ASN A 219 -10.74 8.68 -20.96
C ASN A 219 -10.35 7.27 -21.43
N LEU A 220 -9.53 6.58 -20.64
CA LEU A 220 -9.11 5.20 -20.88
C LEU A 220 -9.46 4.33 -19.69
N GLY A 221 -10.12 3.21 -19.93
CA GLY A 221 -10.58 2.30 -18.90
C GLY A 221 -10.22 0.85 -19.19
N MET A 222 -10.21 0.05 -18.13
CA MET A 222 -10.05 -1.39 -18.20
C MET A 222 -10.95 -2.05 -17.15
N GLN A 223 -11.65 -3.11 -17.53
CA GLN A 223 -12.43 -3.93 -16.60
C GLN A 223 -11.88 -5.35 -16.61
N ILE A 224 -11.37 -5.78 -15.46
CA ILE A 224 -10.79 -7.11 -15.26
C ILE A 224 -11.82 -7.98 -14.53
N PRO A 225 -12.29 -9.08 -15.13
CA PRO A 225 -13.17 -10.01 -14.43
C PRO A 225 -12.41 -10.78 -13.35
N LEU A 226 -12.85 -10.65 -12.10
CA LEU A 226 -12.36 -11.44 -10.98
C LEU A 226 -13.14 -12.77 -10.91
N SER A 227 -14.46 -12.72 -11.14
CA SER A 227 -15.37 -13.86 -11.34
C SER A 227 -16.37 -13.54 -12.48
N THR A 228 -17.38 -14.40 -12.67
CA THR A 228 -18.51 -14.13 -13.59
C THR A 228 -19.38 -12.95 -13.17
N GLU A 229 -19.34 -12.56 -11.89
CA GLU A 229 -20.12 -11.49 -11.28
C GLU A 229 -19.26 -10.27 -10.89
N TYR A 230 -18.03 -10.49 -10.41
CA TYR A 230 -17.17 -9.42 -9.91
C TYR A 230 -16.21 -8.90 -10.97
N ARG A 231 -16.15 -7.58 -11.14
CA ARG A 231 -15.23 -6.89 -12.04
C ARG A 231 -14.48 -5.78 -11.32
N LEU A 232 -13.15 -5.79 -11.45
CA LEU A 232 -12.28 -4.69 -11.05
C LEU A 232 -12.20 -3.68 -12.20
N ASN A 233 -12.57 -2.45 -11.94
CA ASN A 233 -12.52 -1.35 -12.89
C ASN A 233 -11.32 -0.47 -12.58
N LEU A 234 -10.50 -0.20 -13.58
CA LEU A 234 -9.37 0.73 -13.52
C LEU A 234 -9.52 1.73 -14.64
N GLY A 235 -9.15 2.98 -14.41
CA GLY A 235 -9.24 3.99 -15.46
C GLY A 235 -8.39 5.21 -15.22
N ILE A 236 -8.22 5.98 -16.29
CA ILE A 236 -7.63 7.32 -16.28
C ILE A 236 -8.60 8.21 -17.03
N SER A 237 -9.15 9.22 -16.35
CA SER A 237 -9.96 10.25 -16.99
C SER A 237 -9.11 11.47 -17.35
N GLN A 238 -9.54 12.17 -18.39
CA GLN A 238 -8.89 13.37 -18.93
C GLN A 238 -7.40 13.19 -19.18
N LEU A 239 -7.07 12.13 -19.92
CA LEU A 239 -5.70 11.71 -20.24
C LEU A 239 -4.84 12.84 -20.83
N GLN A 240 -5.45 13.76 -21.57
CA GLN A 240 -4.75 14.91 -22.15
C GLN A 240 -4.16 15.85 -21.08
N TRP A 241 -4.74 15.86 -19.88
CA TRP A 241 -4.31 16.68 -18.75
C TRP A 241 -3.47 15.89 -17.74
N LEU A 242 -3.08 14.64 -18.04
CA LEU A 242 -2.26 13.81 -17.14
C LEU A 242 -0.98 14.49 -16.61
N PRO A 243 -0.25 15.35 -17.37
CA PRO A 243 0.88 16.11 -16.83
C PRO A 243 0.55 17.08 -15.68
N ASN A 244 -0.73 17.38 -15.48
CA ASN A 244 -1.24 18.24 -14.41
C ASN A 244 -1.80 17.43 -13.22
N PHE A 245 -1.63 16.11 -13.21
CA PHE A 245 -2.02 15.27 -12.08
C PHE A 245 -1.36 15.76 -10.78
N GLY A 246 -2.16 15.94 -9.74
CA GLY A 246 -1.66 16.43 -8.46
C GLY A 246 -1.39 17.94 -8.39
N LYS A 247 -1.69 18.74 -9.41
CA LYS A 247 -1.60 20.22 -9.34
C LYS A 247 -2.87 20.87 -8.80
N ASP A 248 -2.75 22.10 -8.33
CA ASP A 248 -3.86 22.93 -7.82
C ASP A 248 -4.36 23.90 -8.90
N ASN A 249 -5.64 24.29 -8.83
CA ASN A 249 -6.28 25.35 -9.63
C ASN A 249 -6.50 25.11 -11.14
N GLU A 250 -6.70 23.87 -11.59
CA GLU A 250 -7.26 23.62 -12.93
C GLU A 250 -8.67 23.04 -12.84
N SER A 251 -9.58 23.49 -13.71
CA SER A 251 -10.98 23.04 -13.76
C SER A 251 -11.13 21.62 -14.32
N ASP A 252 -10.16 21.18 -15.12
CA ASP A 252 -10.12 19.87 -15.78
C ASP A 252 -8.90 19.10 -15.28
N LEU A 253 -9.08 18.37 -14.17
CA LEU A 253 -8.02 17.56 -13.59
C LEU A 253 -8.09 16.10 -14.07
N PRO A 254 -6.95 15.50 -14.44
CA PRO A 254 -6.90 14.06 -14.68
C PRO A 254 -7.20 13.33 -13.38
N ALA A 255 -7.89 12.19 -13.48
CA ALA A 255 -8.15 11.33 -12.34
C ALA A 255 -7.72 9.90 -12.65
N ILE A 256 -7.19 9.24 -11.63
CA ILE A 256 -6.93 7.81 -11.64
C ILE A 256 -8.10 7.14 -10.92
N SER A 257 -8.83 6.31 -11.66
CA SER A 257 -10.05 5.66 -11.22
C SER A 257 -9.80 4.21 -10.83
N MET A 258 -10.40 3.80 -9.71
CA MET A 258 -10.45 2.40 -9.28
C MET A 258 -11.84 2.09 -8.75
N GLY A 259 -12.39 0.92 -9.07
CA GLY A 259 -13.70 0.52 -8.57
C GLY A 259 -13.93 -0.97 -8.64
N LEU A 260 -14.95 -1.44 -7.92
CA LEU A 260 -15.39 -2.82 -7.94
C LEU A 260 -16.88 -2.88 -8.25
N THR A 261 -17.24 -3.66 -9.26
CA THR A 261 -18.64 -3.89 -9.65
C THR A 261 -19.01 -5.34 -9.38
N LEU A 262 -20.17 -5.52 -8.75
CA LEU A 262 -20.90 -6.77 -8.65
C LEU A 262 -22.07 -6.73 -9.65
N ALA A 263 -22.10 -7.68 -10.56
CA ALA A 263 -23.15 -7.85 -11.55
C ALA A 263 -23.89 -9.16 -11.30
N ILE A 264 -25.15 -9.09 -10.85
CA ILE A 264 -25.94 -10.28 -10.53
C ILE A 264 -26.65 -10.77 -11.78
N PRO A 265 -26.47 -12.02 -12.24
CA PRO A 265 -27.12 -12.53 -13.45
C PRO A 265 -28.64 -12.62 -13.31
N ARG A 266 -29.37 -12.42 -14.41
CA ARG A 266 -30.81 -12.77 -14.51
C ARG A 266 -30.91 -14.29 -14.53
N ALA A 267 -31.66 -14.87 -13.60
CA ALA A 267 -32.08 -16.25 -13.73
C ALA A 267 -33.23 -16.34 -14.75
N MET A 268 -33.01 -16.95 -15.93
CA MET A 268 -33.88 -17.96 -16.60
C MET A 268 -33.62 -18.10 -18.12
N PRO A 269 -34.06 -19.23 -18.74
CA PRO A 269 -33.20 -20.16 -19.47
C PRO A 269 -32.66 -19.62 -20.81
N LYS A 270 -31.51 -20.15 -21.25
CA LYS A 270 -31.00 -19.96 -22.62
C LYS A 270 -32.11 -20.23 -23.65
N GLN A 271 -32.53 -19.21 -24.40
CA GLN A 271 -33.19 -19.43 -25.68
C GLN A 271 -32.24 -19.07 -26.83
N THR A 272 -31.98 -20.13 -27.60
CA THR A 272 -31.77 -20.17 -29.04
C THR A 272 -30.56 -19.44 -29.61
N THR A 273 -29.41 -20.14 -29.57
CA THR A 273 -28.52 -20.14 -30.73
C THR A 273 -29.35 -20.46 -31.98
N ARG A 274 -29.47 -19.51 -32.91
CA ARG A 274 -29.98 -19.75 -34.26
C ARG A 274 -29.12 -20.82 -34.94
N ARG A 275 -29.49 -22.08 -34.80
CA ARG A 275 -29.18 -23.13 -35.78
C ARG A 275 -30.40 -23.32 -36.64
N SER A 276 -30.26 -22.94 -37.90
CA SER A 276 -31.14 -23.39 -38.98
C SER A 276 -31.24 -24.91 -38.93
N GLY A 277 -32.46 -25.43 -38.77
CA GLY A 277 -32.71 -26.87 -38.65
C GLY A 277 -34.19 -27.11 -38.37
N ILE A 278 -34.88 -27.66 -39.36
CA ILE A 278 -36.28 -28.09 -39.30
C ILE A 278 -36.43 -29.18 -38.24
N SER A 279 -37.32 -29.02 -37.26
CA SER A 279 -38.03 -30.13 -36.62
C SER A 279 -39.21 -29.69 -35.74
N ALA A 280 -40.38 -30.17 -36.16
CA ALA A 280 -41.47 -30.78 -35.39
C ALA A 280 -42.08 -30.10 -34.14
N PHE A 281 -43.39 -29.89 -34.26
CA PHE A 281 -44.36 -29.75 -33.18
C PHE A 281 -44.31 -30.93 -32.19
N THR A 282 -44.27 -30.64 -30.89
CA THR A 282 -44.88 -31.48 -29.84
C THR A 282 -45.33 -30.60 -28.66
N ASP A 283 -46.60 -30.75 -28.30
CA ASP A 283 -47.26 -30.20 -27.10
C ASP A 283 -46.71 -30.80 -25.78
N GLY A 284 -46.90 -30.05 -24.68
CA GLY A 284 -47.25 -30.64 -23.38
C GLY A 284 -46.20 -30.61 -22.27
N ASP A 285 -46.29 -29.60 -21.40
CA ASP A 285 -46.17 -29.67 -19.92
C ASP A 285 -44.91 -30.27 -19.24
N GLY A 286 -43.80 -30.48 -19.94
CA GLY A 286 -42.53 -30.97 -19.33
C GLY A 286 -41.57 -29.90 -18.80
N GLY A 287 -41.81 -28.62 -19.08
CA GLY A 287 -40.79 -27.56 -18.92
C GLY A 287 -40.53 -27.10 -17.48
N ARG A 288 -41.46 -27.30 -16.54
CA ARG A 288 -41.34 -26.75 -15.18
C ARG A 288 -40.50 -27.65 -14.25
N GLN A 289 -40.62 -28.97 -14.37
CA GLN A 289 -39.86 -29.91 -13.55
C GLN A 289 -38.40 -30.05 -14.00
N ALA A 290 -38.12 -29.96 -15.30
CA ALA A 290 -36.75 -30.00 -15.85
C ALA A 290 -35.97 -28.73 -15.48
N ALA A 291 -36.64 -27.57 -15.47
CA ALA A 291 -36.05 -26.32 -15.04
C ALA A 291 -35.74 -26.34 -13.54
N GLU A 292 -36.66 -26.79 -12.68
CA GLU A 292 -36.42 -26.90 -11.23
C GLU A 292 -35.29 -27.87 -10.87
N THR A 293 -35.15 -29.00 -11.59
CA THR A 293 -34.03 -29.92 -11.41
C THR A 293 -32.71 -29.34 -11.95
N GLU A 294 -32.71 -28.64 -13.08
CA GLU A 294 -31.51 -27.96 -13.59
C GLU A 294 -31.07 -26.79 -12.69
N TYR A 295 -32.02 -26.00 -12.17
CA TYR A 295 -31.75 -24.94 -11.17
C TYR A 295 -31.24 -25.53 -9.86
N GLY A 296 -31.84 -26.62 -9.39
CA GLY A 296 -31.37 -27.33 -8.19
C GLY A 296 -29.94 -27.85 -8.38
N VAL A 297 -29.64 -28.50 -9.49
CA VAL A 297 -28.30 -29.03 -9.79
C VAL A 297 -27.26 -27.94 -9.98
N LYS A 298 -27.64 -26.80 -10.58
CA LYS A 298 -26.74 -25.66 -10.80
C LYS A 298 -26.50 -24.88 -9.51
N LEU A 299 -27.52 -24.70 -8.68
CA LEU A 299 -27.39 -24.12 -7.34
C LEU A 299 -26.55 -25.03 -6.43
N ASP A 300 -26.74 -26.34 -6.51
CA ASP A 300 -25.97 -27.32 -5.73
C ASP A 300 -24.51 -27.38 -6.21
N SER A 301 -24.25 -27.24 -7.52
CA SER A 301 -22.89 -27.04 -8.04
C SER A 301 -22.25 -25.73 -7.57
N LEU A 302 -23.01 -24.62 -7.52
CA LEU A 302 -22.53 -23.33 -7.02
C LEU A 302 -22.24 -23.37 -5.52
N LEU A 303 -23.10 -24.01 -4.74
CA LEU A 303 -22.87 -24.23 -3.31
C LEU A 303 -21.65 -25.12 -3.10
N ARG A 304 -21.46 -26.16 -3.93
CA ARG A 304 -20.28 -27.03 -3.88
C ARG A 304 -18.99 -26.31 -4.29
N GLU A 305 -19.05 -25.41 -5.25
CA GLU A 305 -17.91 -24.57 -5.66
C GLU A 305 -17.60 -23.50 -4.61
N ALA A 306 -18.63 -22.88 -4.03
CA ALA A 306 -18.50 -21.98 -2.89
C ALA A 306 -17.90 -22.71 -1.68
N ASP A 307 -18.34 -23.94 -1.38
CA ASP A 307 -17.75 -24.75 -0.31
C ASP A 307 -16.29 -25.10 -0.60
N ALA A 308 -15.96 -25.47 -1.84
CA ALA A 308 -14.59 -25.77 -2.24
C ALA A 308 -13.67 -24.53 -2.11
N THR A 309 -14.16 -23.36 -2.51
CA THR A 309 -13.42 -22.09 -2.38
C THR A 309 -13.31 -21.65 -0.93
N ILE A 310 -14.36 -21.79 -0.11
CA ILE A 310 -14.33 -21.53 1.34
C ILE A 310 -13.34 -22.46 2.03
N ILE A 311 -13.30 -23.75 1.67
CA ILE A 311 -12.32 -24.71 2.20
C ILE A 311 -10.91 -24.30 1.78
N GLY A 312 -10.69 -23.94 0.52
CA GLY A 312 -9.38 -23.48 0.03
C GLY A 312 -8.90 -22.19 0.72
N LEU A 313 -9.82 -21.24 0.95
CA LEU A 313 -9.55 -20.02 1.72
C LEU A 313 -9.27 -20.34 3.19
N ARG A 314 -10.02 -21.25 3.80
CA ARG A 314 -9.81 -21.69 5.19
C ARG A 314 -8.43 -22.32 5.36
N ASP A 315 -8.02 -23.17 4.42
CA ASP A 315 -6.71 -23.81 4.46
C ASP A 315 -5.59 -22.80 4.23
N SER A 316 -5.77 -21.85 3.30
CA SER A 316 -4.85 -20.74 3.09
C SER A 316 -4.72 -19.85 4.33
N LEU A 317 -5.82 -19.55 5.00
CA LEU A 317 -5.84 -18.76 6.23
C LEU A 317 -5.14 -19.51 7.38
N ARG A 318 -5.34 -20.84 7.47
CA ARG A 318 -4.64 -21.69 8.44
C ARG A 318 -3.13 -21.65 8.26
N ILE A 319 -2.66 -21.74 7.01
CA ILE A 319 -1.23 -21.60 6.69
C ILE A 319 -0.75 -20.20 7.08
N SER A 320 -1.50 -19.16 6.74
CA SER A 320 -1.12 -17.78 7.10
C SER A 320 -1.01 -17.57 8.61
N VAL A 321 -1.95 -18.12 9.40
CA VAL A 321 -1.91 -18.07 10.87
C VAL A 321 -0.68 -18.81 11.40
N GLN A 322 -0.40 -20.01 10.88
CA GLN A 322 0.79 -20.77 11.26
C GLN A 322 2.08 -20.00 10.94
N THR A 323 2.12 -19.29 9.82
CA THR A 323 3.26 -18.47 9.41
C THR A 323 3.48 -17.30 10.37
N VAL A 324 2.39 -16.68 10.85
CA VAL A 324 2.46 -15.62 11.88
C VAL A 324 3.01 -16.17 13.19
N ASP A 325 2.60 -17.37 13.61
CA ASP A 325 3.12 -18.01 14.83
C ASP A 325 4.61 -18.35 14.71
N ASP A 326 5.06 -18.87 13.58
CA ASP A 326 6.49 -19.15 13.32
C ASP A 326 7.33 -17.86 13.29
N LEU A 327 6.81 -16.78 12.70
CA LEU A 327 7.45 -15.47 12.73
C LEU A 327 7.55 -14.93 14.16
N ASN A 328 6.50 -15.09 14.97
CA ASN A 328 6.52 -14.69 16.38
C ASN A 328 7.57 -15.47 17.19
N ASN A 329 7.71 -16.78 16.94
CA ASN A 329 8.75 -17.61 17.55
C ASN A 329 10.15 -17.14 17.13
N THR A 330 10.33 -16.80 15.85
CA THR A 330 11.60 -16.27 15.33
C THR A 330 11.95 -14.93 15.97
N ILE A 331 10.98 -14.03 16.13
CA ILE A 331 11.16 -12.74 16.82
C ILE A 331 11.55 -12.97 18.28
N ALA A 332 10.94 -13.94 18.96
CA ALA A 332 11.30 -14.27 20.34
C ALA A 332 12.75 -14.77 20.45
N GLN A 333 13.20 -15.63 19.54
CA GLN A 333 14.59 -16.10 19.46
C GLN A 333 15.57 -14.96 19.21
N LEU A 334 15.27 -14.06 18.27
CA LEU A 334 16.12 -12.91 17.97
C LEU A 334 16.21 -11.94 19.17
N ARG A 335 15.11 -11.72 19.89
CA ARG A 335 15.11 -10.92 21.13
C ARG A 335 16.00 -11.54 22.20
N GLN A 336 15.96 -12.87 22.37
CA GLN A 336 16.83 -13.57 23.30
C GLN A 336 18.31 -13.45 22.90
N GLN A 337 18.64 -13.66 21.62
CA GLN A 337 20.01 -13.49 21.11
C GLN A 337 20.53 -12.07 21.32
N LYS A 338 19.68 -11.07 21.07
CA LYS A 338 20.00 -9.66 21.33
C LYS A 338 20.34 -9.44 22.81
N SER A 339 19.50 -9.94 23.73
CA SER A 339 19.74 -9.81 25.18
C SER A 339 21.07 -10.43 25.60
N VAL A 340 21.38 -11.64 25.12
CA VAL A 340 22.65 -12.31 25.42
C VAL A 340 23.84 -11.51 24.89
N LEU A 341 23.72 -10.94 23.69
CA LEU A 341 24.77 -10.11 23.10
C LEU A 341 24.97 -8.79 23.86
N GLU A 342 23.88 -8.17 24.32
CA GLU A 342 23.92 -6.96 25.16
C GLU A 342 24.61 -7.24 26.49
N ASP A 343 24.29 -8.35 27.16
CA ASP A 343 24.92 -8.78 28.41
C ASP A 343 26.43 -9.07 28.20
N SER A 344 26.77 -9.77 27.12
CA SER A 344 28.17 -10.02 26.75
C SER A 344 28.93 -8.72 26.49
N LEU A 345 28.31 -7.77 25.80
CA LEU A 345 28.91 -6.47 25.50
C LEU A 345 29.13 -5.66 26.79
N GLN A 346 28.16 -5.67 27.70
CA GLN A 346 28.32 -5.00 29.00
C GLN A 346 29.45 -5.63 29.82
N SER A 347 29.54 -6.96 29.86
CA SER A 347 30.63 -7.67 30.54
C SER A 347 32.01 -7.27 29.99
N VAL A 348 32.16 -7.22 28.66
CA VAL A 348 33.41 -6.78 28.01
C VAL A 348 33.73 -5.32 28.34
N LYS A 349 32.74 -4.41 28.28
CA LYS A 349 32.94 -3.01 28.66
C LYS A 349 33.36 -2.87 30.13
N LEU A 350 32.76 -3.63 31.04
CA LEU A 350 33.12 -3.62 32.45
C LEU A 350 34.54 -4.12 32.66
N GLN A 351 34.92 -5.23 32.02
CA GLN A 351 36.29 -5.74 32.05
C GLN A 351 37.31 -4.71 31.55
N GLN A 352 36.99 -4.02 30.45
CA GLN A 352 37.84 -2.96 29.91
C GLN A 352 37.98 -1.78 30.89
N HIS A 353 36.88 -1.35 31.52
CA HIS A 353 36.91 -0.28 32.53
C HIS A 353 37.74 -0.68 33.75
N VAL A 354 37.56 -1.90 34.27
CA VAL A 354 38.35 -2.43 35.40
C VAL A 354 39.83 -2.51 35.02
N MET A 355 40.15 -2.99 33.82
CA MET A 355 41.53 -3.04 33.32
C MET A 355 42.15 -1.64 33.25
N GLN A 356 41.44 -0.65 32.71
CA GLN A 356 41.93 0.74 32.67
C GLN A 356 42.14 1.33 34.06
N GLN A 357 41.22 1.07 35.00
CA GLN A 357 41.37 1.50 36.39
C GLN A 357 42.61 0.86 37.05
N ASN A 358 42.81 -0.44 36.84
CA ASN A 358 43.98 -1.17 37.35
C ASN A 358 45.28 -0.63 36.75
N ILE A 359 45.31 -0.32 35.46
CA ILE A 359 46.47 0.31 34.80
C ILE A 359 46.77 1.67 35.45
N ASN A 360 45.76 2.51 35.63
CA ASN A 360 45.94 3.83 36.25
C ASN A 360 46.45 3.72 37.69
N LEU A 361 45.93 2.77 38.46
CA LEU A 361 46.37 2.52 39.82
C LEU A 361 47.81 1.96 39.86
N ALA A 362 48.14 1.03 38.96
CA ALA A 362 49.50 0.50 38.81
C ALA A 362 50.51 1.61 38.49
N LEU A 363 50.18 2.51 37.56
CA LEU A 363 51.03 3.67 37.22
C LEU A 363 51.20 4.63 38.40
N LYS A 364 50.18 4.79 39.24
CA LYS A 364 50.26 5.60 40.47
C LYS A 364 51.23 4.99 41.49
N HIS A 365 51.14 3.69 41.74
CA HIS A 365 52.08 2.96 42.61
C HIS A 365 53.50 2.98 42.04
N LEU A 366 53.64 2.83 40.72
CA LEU A 366 54.92 2.94 40.04
C LEU A 366 55.54 4.35 40.19
N SER A 367 54.73 5.40 40.13
CA SER A 367 55.18 6.77 40.39
C SER A 367 55.61 6.97 41.85
N ARG A 368 54.91 6.36 42.82
CA ARG A 368 55.30 6.38 44.25
C ARG A 368 56.61 5.65 44.49
N SER A 369 56.78 4.47 43.91
CA SER A 369 58.02 3.71 44.05
C SER A 369 59.25 4.49 43.57
N LEU A 370 59.10 5.28 42.51
CA LEU A 370 60.16 6.14 42.01
C LEU A 370 60.54 7.23 43.03
N ARG A 371 59.54 7.81 43.73
CA ARG A 371 59.80 8.80 44.78
C ARG A 371 60.58 8.17 45.95
N TYR A 372 60.19 6.98 46.40
CA TYR A 372 60.92 6.26 47.44
C TYR A 372 62.34 5.85 47.01
N PHE A 373 62.49 5.41 45.76
CA PHE A 373 63.81 5.09 45.18
C PHE A 373 64.76 6.28 45.22
N TYR A 374 64.29 7.49 44.84
CA TYR A 374 65.11 8.70 44.93
C TYR A 374 65.34 9.18 46.37
N ALA A 375 64.44 8.84 47.30
CA ALA A 375 64.62 9.07 48.73
C ALA A 375 65.58 8.06 49.40
N GLY A 376 66.02 7.02 48.68
CA GLY A 376 66.90 5.96 49.21
C GLY A 376 66.17 4.85 49.98
N ASP A 377 64.84 4.90 50.10
CA ASP A 377 64.04 3.86 50.76
C ASP A 377 63.68 2.76 49.77
N TYR A 378 64.63 1.86 49.53
CA TYR A 378 64.50 0.78 48.56
C TYR A 378 63.47 -0.29 48.95
N ILE A 379 63.20 -0.46 50.25
CA ILE A 379 62.22 -1.44 50.74
C ILE A 379 60.80 -0.96 50.41
N GLN A 380 60.48 0.30 50.71
CA GLN A 380 59.17 0.87 50.33
C GLN A 380 59.03 1.01 48.82
N ALA A 381 60.13 1.30 48.10
CA ALA A 381 60.11 1.31 46.64
C ALA A 381 59.76 -0.06 46.05
N LEU A 382 60.33 -1.16 46.56
CA LEU A 382 59.98 -2.52 46.11
C LEU A 382 58.52 -2.86 46.40
N ASN A 383 58.02 -2.50 47.59
CA ASN A 383 56.63 -2.78 47.97
C ASN A 383 55.63 -2.09 47.02
N GLU A 384 55.87 -0.82 46.70
CA GLU A 384 55.04 -0.06 45.73
C GLU A 384 55.17 -0.63 44.31
N VAL A 385 56.34 -1.12 43.89
CA VAL A 385 56.49 -1.81 42.59
C VAL A 385 55.76 -3.16 42.58
N ASP A 386 55.82 -3.93 43.65
CA ASP A 386 55.15 -5.23 43.75
C ASP A 386 53.63 -5.05 43.67
N ILE A 387 53.07 -4.00 44.29
CA ILE A 387 51.64 -3.65 44.13
C ILE A 387 51.33 -3.27 42.67
N ALA A 388 52.19 -2.50 42.00
CA ALA A 388 52.00 -2.15 40.59
C ALA A 388 52.00 -3.40 39.68
N ILE A 389 52.86 -4.38 39.96
CA ILE A 389 52.91 -5.67 39.24
C ILE A 389 51.67 -6.51 39.52
N GLN A 390 51.17 -6.54 40.76
CA GLN A 390 49.93 -7.24 41.10
C GLN A 390 48.72 -6.66 40.37
N LEU A 391 48.65 -5.33 40.21
CA LEU A 391 47.56 -4.64 39.53
C LEU A 391 47.66 -4.76 38.00
N ASN A 392 48.86 -4.78 37.44
CA ASN A 392 49.09 -5.03 36.02
C ASN A 392 50.37 -5.87 35.80
N PRO A 393 50.23 -7.20 35.67
CA PRO A 393 51.35 -8.11 35.46
C PRO A 393 52.09 -7.92 34.12
N ASN A 394 51.49 -7.21 33.16
CA ASN A 394 52.06 -6.94 31.84
C ASN A 394 52.66 -5.52 31.74
N LEU A 395 52.91 -4.85 32.87
CA LEU A 395 53.52 -3.53 32.88
C LEU A 395 55.06 -3.65 32.86
N SER A 396 55.66 -3.63 31.67
CA SER A 396 57.13 -3.72 31.46
C SER A 396 57.92 -2.74 32.32
N LEU A 397 57.42 -1.51 32.46
CA LEU A 397 57.98 -0.44 33.29
C LEU A 397 58.12 -0.82 34.78
N ALA A 398 57.21 -1.64 35.31
CA ALA A 398 57.25 -2.05 36.71
C ALA A 398 58.41 -3.03 36.97
N TYR A 399 58.60 -4.02 36.10
CA TYR A 399 59.73 -4.94 36.17
C TYR A 399 61.07 -4.23 35.95
N ALA A 400 61.12 -3.28 35.00
CA ALA A 400 62.32 -2.48 34.78
C ALA A 400 62.72 -1.68 36.04
N ARG A 401 61.72 -1.06 36.70
CA ARG A 401 61.92 -0.31 37.93
C ARG A 401 62.35 -1.21 39.09
N ARG A 402 61.77 -2.41 39.20
CA ARG A 402 62.20 -3.44 40.17
C ARG A 402 63.66 -3.83 39.98
N GLY A 403 64.07 -4.02 38.73
CA GLY A 403 65.46 -4.31 38.37
C GLY A 403 66.42 -3.21 38.82
N SER A 404 66.06 -1.95 38.58
CA SER A 404 66.83 -0.78 39.02
C SER A 404 66.93 -0.65 40.54
N ILE A 405 65.87 -0.99 41.27
CA ILE A 405 65.89 -0.99 42.75
C ILE A 405 66.84 -2.08 43.27
N TYR A 406 66.75 -3.32 42.77
CA TYR A 406 67.67 -4.39 43.17
C TYR A 406 69.13 -4.08 42.83
N TYR A 407 69.39 -3.45 41.68
CA TYR A 407 70.73 -3.01 41.30
C TYR A 407 71.30 -2.00 42.31
N LYS A 408 70.49 -1.03 42.77
CA LYS A 408 70.91 -0.07 43.81
C LYS A 408 71.12 -0.72 45.17
N MET A 409 70.42 -1.81 45.47
CA MET A 409 70.64 -2.63 46.66
C MET A 409 71.85 -3.56 46.55
N GLY A 410 72.52 -3.60 45.40
CA GLY A 410 73.69 -4.46 45.14
C GLY A 410 73.37 -5.88 44.65
N ASP A 411 72.09 -6.22 44.48
CA ASP A 411 71.66 -7.53 43.98
C ASP A 411 71.56 -7.53 42.44
N ILE A 412 72.72 -7.64 41.79
CA ILE A 412 72.85 -7.61 40.33
C ILE A 412 72.13 -8.81 39.67
N GLN A 413 72.05 -9.96 40.35
CA GLN A 413 71.39 -11.14 39.82
C GLN A 413 69.88 -10.91 39.70
N ARG A 414 69.23 -10.46 40.77
CA ARG A 414 67.79 -10.14 40.72
C ARG A 414 67.49 -8.94 39.83
N ALA A 415 68.41 -7.98 39.73
CA ALA A 415 68.28 -6.86 38.80
C ALA A 415 68.18 -7.34 37.34
N THR A 416 69.12 -8.20 36.93
CA THR A 416 69.21 -8.77 35.58
C THR A 416 67.96 -9.58 35.22
N ILE A 417 67.45 -10.38 36.16
CA ILE A 417 66.22 -11.17 35.96
C ILE A 417 65.03 -10.25 35.67
N ASN A 418 64.82 -9.21 36.49
CA ASN A 418 63.67 -8.32 36.32
C ASN A 418 63.79 -7.45 35.06
N TRP A 419 64.99 -7.05 34.66
CA TRP A 419 65.22 -6.36 33.38
C TRP A 419 64.96 -7.25 32.17
N ASN A 420 65.36 -8.52 32.22
CA ASN A 420 65.01 -9.47 31.17
C ASN A 420 63.49 -9.72 31.09
N LEU A 421 62.80 -9.81 32.24
CA LEU A 421 61.33 -9.89 32.25
C LEU A 421 60.68 -8.65 31.62
N ALA A 422 61.22 -7.44 31.87
CA ALA A 422 60.73 -6.23 31.23
C ALA A 422 60.87 -6.27 29.71
N LEU A 423 61.99 -6.78 29.18
CA LEU A 423 62.22 -6.95 27.74
C LEU A 423 61.43 -8.09 27.11
N GLN A 424 61.04 -9.10 27.88
CA GLN A 424 60.11 -10.14 27.40
C GLN A 424 58.71 -9.58 27.19
N ILE A 425 58.29 -8.65 28.05
CA ILE A 425 56.98 -7.99 27.97
C ILE A 425 56.99 -6.88 26.90
N ASP A 426 58.06 -6.07 26.85
CA ASP A 426 58.27 -5.02 25.87
C ASP A 426 59.67 -5.10 25.26
N PRO A 427 59.82 -5.79 24.12
CA PRO A 427 61.10 -5.90 23.41
C PRO A 427 61.67 -4.57 22.91
N GLY A 428 60.87 -3.49 22.87
CA GLY A 428 61.28 -2.15 22.46
C GLY A 428 61.83 -1.29 23.59
N TYR A 429 61.99 -1.83 24.80
CA TYR A 429 62.45 -1.07 25.95
C TYR A 429 63.97 -0.82 25.91
N ASP A 430 64.40 0.13 25.07
CA ASP A 430 65.80 0.42 24.76
C ASP A 430 66.65 0.78 25.98
N ASP A 431 66.10 1.50 26.96
CA ASP A 431 66.83 1.85 28.20
C ASP A 431 67.28 0.59 28.95
N VAL A 432 66.39 -0.40 29.09
CA VAL A 432 66.69 -1.66 29.79
C VAL A 432 67.70 -2.48 29.00
N ARG A 433 67.56 -2.51 27.66
CA ARG A 433 68.52 -3.18 26.78
C ARG A 433 69.93 -2.57 26.92
N ASN A 434 70.03 -1.25 26.92
CA ASN A 434 71.30 -0.55 27.08
C ASN A 434 71.94 -0.85 28.44
N ILE A 435 71.14 -0.87 29.52
CA ILE A 435 71.63 -1.22 30.87
C ILE A 435 72.20 -2.65 30.90
N LEU A 436 71.51 -3.62 30.30
CA LEU A 436 71.97 -5.01 30.25
C LEU A 436 73.24 -5.17 29.41
N ASN A 437 73.35 -4.50 28.27
CA ASN A 437 74.54 -4.51 27.43
C ASN A 437 75.76 -3.97 28.18
N VAL A 438 75.62 -2.83 28.86
CA VAL A 438 76.70 -2.23 29.67
C VAL A 438 77.12 -3.16 30.81
N LEU A 439 76.18 -3.84 31.47
CA LEU A 439 76.48 -4.80 32.53
C LEU A 439 77.22 -6.04 31.99
N GLN A 440 76.83 -6.53 30.83
CA GLN A 440 77.48 -7.65 30.16
C GLN A 440 78.91 -7.31 29.72
N GLU A 441 79.13 -6.12 29.18
CA GLU A 441 80.47 -5.61 28.83
C GLU A 441 81.35 -5.48 30.09
N THR A 442 80.80 -4.93 31.18
CA THR A 442 81.51 -4.76 32.45
C THR A 442 81.90 -6.12 33.05
N ARG A 443 81.01 -7.12 32.98
CA ARG A 443 81.27 -8.50 33.43
C ARG A 443 82.33 -9.20 32.57
N SER A 444 82.30 -8.98 31.25
CA SER A 444 83.26 -9.58 30.33
C SER A 444 84.67 -9.00 30.54
N ARG A 445 84.76 -7.69 30.81
CA ARG A 445 86.04 -7.02 31.15
C ARG A 445 86.61 -7.52 32.48
N THR A 446 85.79 -7.59 33.53
CA THR A 446 86.23 -8.08 34.86
C THR A 446 86.62 -9.56 34.86
N GLY A 447 85.96 -10.40 34.05
CA GLY A 447 86.38 -11.80 33.83
C GLY A 447 87.70 -11.95 33.06
N SER A 448 87.99 -11.04 32.13
CA SER A 448 89.27 -11.01 31.40
C SER A 448 90.46 -10.71 32.32
N PHE A 449 90.32 -9.76 33.26
CA PHE A 449 91.38 -9.42 34.22
C PHE A 449 91.68 -10.51 35.26
N MET A 450 90.77 -11.47 35.46
CA MET A 450 90.99 -12.62 36.36
C MET A 450 91.64 -13.82 35.66
N ASN A 451 91.63 -13.88 34.33
CA ASN A 451 92.26 -14.96 33.55
C ASN A 451 93.69 -14.65 33.09
N ASP A 452 94.15 -13.40 33.25
CA ASP A 452 95.48 -12.93 32.84
C ASP A 452 96.48 -12.72 34.01
N ASN A 453 96.24 -13.32 35.19
CA ASN A 453 97.15 -13.29 36.36
C ASN A 453 97.60 -14.69 36.81
#